data_AF-E6YLK2-F1
#
_entry.id   AF-E6YLK2-F1
#
_cell.length_a   1.000
_cell.length_b   1.000
_cell.length_c   1.000
_cell.angle_alpha   90.00
_cell.angle_beta   90.00
_cell.angle_gamma   90.00
#
_symmetry.space_group_name_H-M   'P 1'
#
loop_
_entity.id
_entity.type
_entity.pdbx_description
1 polymer ?
#
loop_
_entity_poly.entity_id
_entity_poly.type
_entity_poly.pdbx_seq_one_letter_code
_entity_poly.pdbx_strand_id
1 'polypeptide(L)'
;MELITNTIDLEISIAALRKSNFVTVDTEFIRKTTFWPQLCLIQVASPDITILIDPMAQDINLQPFFDLMIDKKVVKVFHAARQDIEIIYHLGGIIPSPLFDTQVAGSICGFGDSISYDQIVQRCTGHHLDKSSRFTDWSCRPLSEKQLLYAVSDVTYLRDVYLALKKQLEEKKRTHWMHDEMALLLTPTTYDIPENEAWKKVKGRITKKRELAVLQKIAAWREREARQYNVPRRHIMKDECLIEIAIQQPKDEAALYRLRSINKSWHHSPAVHTLIEAIHQGLKADLATLPALPKYNAIDDKTAVTIDLLKVLLKLVANENNIAPQIIATSSDLEKISNGNIIHNIAAMNGWRYEIFGQKAEQMLKGQIAFYYNNGEVTIKKL
;
A
#
# COMPACT_ATOMS: atom_id res chain seq x y z
N MET A 1 -11.38 -30.85 2.43
CA MET A 1 -11.07 -29.45 2.75
C MET A 1 -12.39 -28.83 3.14
N GLU A 2 -12.52 -28.38 4.39
CA GLU A 2 -13.79 -27.96 4.95
C GLU A 2 -13.82 -26.43 5.04
N LEU A 3 -14.87 -25.82 4.49
CA LEU A 3 -15.14 -24.39 4.61
C LEU A 3 -15.77 -24.16 5.98
N ILE A 4 -15.08 -23.40 6.83
CA ILE A 4 -15.54 -23.08 8.18
C ILE A 4 -16.61 -22.00 8.09
N THR A 5 -17.81 -22.31 8.57
CA THR A 5 -18.99 -21.44 8.53
C THR A 5 -19.58 -21.16 9.92
N ASN A 6 -19.00 -21.71 10.99
CA ASN A 6 -19.45 -21.50 12.36
C ASN A 6 -18.27 -21.23 13.31
N THR A 7 -18.59 -20.65 14.47
CA THR A 7 -17.59 -20.19 15.46
C THR A 7 -16.83 -21.35 16.14
N ILE A 8 -17.49 -22.48 16.41
CA ILE A 8 -16.87 -23.61 17.13
C ILE A 8 -15.74 -24.23 16.29
N ASP A 9 -16.02 -24.49 15.02
CA ASP A 9 -15.02 -25.04 14.10
C ASP A 9 -13.87 -24.06 13.86
N LEU A 10 -14.16 -22.75 13.88
CA LEU A 10 -13.14 -21.72 13.81
C LEU A 10 -12.22 -21.75 15.04
N GLU A 11 -12.76 -21.81 16.26
CA GLU A 11 -11.98 -21.87 17.49
C GLU A 11 -11.05 -23.10 17.53
N ILE A 12 -11.58 -24.27 17.15
CA ILE A 12 -10.82 -25.52 17.06
C ILE A 12 -9.67 -25.38 16.06
N SER A 13 -9.97 -24.83 14.89
CA SER A 13 -8.98 -24.68 13.82
C SER A 13 -7.90 -23.66 14.16
N ILE A 14 -8.25 -22.54 14.79
CA ILE A 14 -7.29 -21.54 15.27
C ILE A 14 -6.41 -22.12 16.37
N ALA A 15 -6.95 -22.93 17.29
CA ALA A 15 -6.16 -23.61 18.31
C ALA A 15 -5.13 -24.58 17.71
N ALA A 16 -5.46 -25.25 16.60
CA ALA A 16 -4.51 -26.08 15.86
C ALA A 16 -3.42 -25.22 15.18
N LEU A 17 -3.82 -24.14 14.48
CA LEU A 17 -2.90 -23.22 13.80
C LEU A 17 -1.87 -22.57 14.76
N ARG A 18 -2.28 -22.25 15.99
CA ARG A 18 -1.40 -21.66 17.03
C ARG A 18 -0.24 -22.56 17.46
N LYS A 19 -0.27 -23.86 17.13
CA LYS A 19 0.84 -24.78 17.42
C LYS A 19 2.04 -24.55 16.49
N SER A 20 1.83 -23.88 15.36
CA SER A 20 2.89 -23.56 14.40
C SER A 20 3.52 -22.19 14.67
N ASN A 21 4.80 -22.03 14.34
CA ASN A 21 5.53 -20.76 14.53
C ASN A 21 5.11 -19.66 13.54
N PHE A 22 4.38 -20.02 12.49
CA PHE A 22 3.87 -19.09 11.48
C PHE A 22 2.60 -19.64 10.84
N VAL A 23 1.82 -18.73 10.28
CA VAL A 23 0.69 -19.01 9.41
C VAL A 23 0.78 -18.12 8.18
N THR A 24 0.40 -18.65 7.03
CA THR A 24 0.14 -17.87 5.82
C THR A 24 -1.31 -17.46 5.79
N VAL A 25 -1.57 -16.24 5.32
CA VAL A 25 -2.90 -15.65 5.29
C VAL A 25 -3.09 -14.97 3.94
N ASP A 26 -4.28 -15.16 3.39
CA ASP A 26 -4.76 -14.43 2.21
C ASP A 26 -6.23 -14.05 2.44
N THR A 27 -6.75 -13.12 1.63
CA THR A 27 -8.17 -12.77 1.65
C THR A 27 -8.75 -12.55 0.27
N GLU A 28 -10.02 -12.92 0.10
CA GLU A 28 -10.80 -12.55 -1.09
C GLU A 28 -11.89 -11.55 -0.72
N PHE A 29 -12.04 -10.52 -1.54
CA PHE A 29 -12.94 -9.40 -1.22
C PHE A 29 -13.46 -8.69 -2.48
N ILE A 30 -14.55 -7.94 -2.32
CA ILE A 30 -15.14 -7.11 -3.37
C ILE A 30 -15.05 -5.63 -2.99
N ARG A 31 -14.58 -4.80 -3.94
CA ARG A 31 -14.48 -3.34 -3.78
C ARG A 31 -15.08 -2.59 -4.97
N LYS A 32 -16.36 -2.83 -5.24
CA LYS A 32 -17.07 -2.27 -6.40
C LYS A 32 -18.05 -1.16 -6.03
N THR A 33 -18.88 -1.41 -5.02
CA THR A 33 -20.07 -0.60 -4.70
C THR A 33 -20.00 0.05 -3.33
N THR A 34 -19.07 -0.36 -2.49
CA THR A 34 -18.91 0.10 -1.11
C THR A 34 -17.64 0.91 -0.90
N PHE A 35 -17.60 1.69 0.17
CA PHE A 35 -16.40 2.42 0.58
C PHE A 35 -15.33 1.46 1.13
N TRP A 36 -15.78 0.59 2.05
CA TRP A 36 -14.97 -0.45 2.65
C TRP A 36 -15.03 -1.73 1.80
N PRO A 37 -13.91 -2.44 1.61
CA PRO A 37 -13.95 -3.75 0.95
C PRO A 37 -14.85 -4.71 1.73
N GLN A 38 -15.69 -5.45 1.02
CA GLN A 38 -16.45 -6.53 1.61
C GLN A 38 -15.59 -7.79 1.61
N LEU A 39 -15.19 -8.26 2.79
CA LEU A 39 -14.45 -9.50 2.97
C LEU A 39 -15.37 -10.69 2.67
N CYS A 40 -14.92 -11.57 1.78
CA CYS A 40 -15.71 -12.66 1.23
C CYS A 40 -15.14 -14.05 1.55
N LEU A 41 -13.83 -14.18 1.76
CA LEU A 41 -13.19 -15.43 2.15
C LEU A 41 -11.88 -15.10 2.87
N ILE A 42 -11.52 -15.88 3.87
CA ILE A 42 -10.21 -15.84 4.49
C ILE A 42 -9.57 -17.20 4.31
N GLN A 43 -8.31 -17.21 3.90
CA GLN A 43 -7.51 -18.41 3.78
C GLN A 43 -6.41 -18.36 4.82
N VAL A 44 -6.23 -19.46 5.56
CA VAL A 44 -5.12 -19.56 6.53
C VAL A 44 -4.47 -20.93 6.40
N ALA A 45 -3.15 -20.98 6.26
CA ALA A 45 -2.42 -22.23 6.29
C ALA A 45 -1.22 -22.20 7.24
N SER A 46 -0.89 -23.38 7.74
CA SER A 46 0.33 -23.68 8.49
C SER A 46 1.03 -24.86 7.79
N PRO A 47 2.16 -25.37 8.31
CA PRO A 47 2.73 -26.63 7.82
C PRO A 47 1.74 -27.81 7.82
N ASP A 48 0.85 -27.87 8.82
CA ASP A 48 0.07 -29.08 9.08
C ASP A 48 -1.40 -28.96 8.67
N ILE A 49 -1.96 -27.75 8.74
CA ILE A 49 -3.39 -27.49 8.50
C ILE A 49 -3.59 -26.28 7.61
N THR A 50 -4.54 -26.40 6.67
CA THR A 50 -5.07 -25.32 5.83
C THR A 50 -6.57 -25.23 6.03
N ILE A 51 -7.07 -24.02 6.27
CA ILE A 51 -8.50 -23.73 6.46
C ILE A 51 -8.96 -22.62 5.54
N LEU A 52 -10.24 -22.68 5.18
CA LEU A 52 -10.98 -21.60 4.56
C LEU A 52 -12.07 -21.15 5.54
N ILE A 53 -12.21 -19.85 5.74
CA ILE A 53 -13.20 -19.28 6.67
C ILE A 53 -14.15 -18.43 5.86
N ASP A 54 -15.45 -18.73 5.95
CA ASP A 54 -16.50 -17.91 5.33
C ASP A 54 -16.94 -16.79 6.30
N PRO A 55 -16.45 -15.54 6.12
CA PRO A 55 -16.79 -14.42 6.99
C PRO A 55 -18.24 -13.94 6.82
N MET A 56 -18.96 -14.42 5.79
CA MET A 56 -20.34 -14.05 5.49
C MET A 56 -21.36 -15.05 6.07
N ALA A 57 -20.90 -16.13 6.70
CA ALA A 57 -21.78 -17.10 7.33
C ALA A 57 -22.51 -16.50 8.54
N GLN A 58 -23.76 -16.90 8.76
CA GLN A 58 -24.62 -16.31 9.79
C GLN A 58 -24.13 -16.56 11.22
N ASP A 59 -23.54 -17.73 11.47
CA ASP A 59 -23.17 -18.20 12.82
C ASP A 59 -21.66 -18.06 13.11
N ILE A 60 -20.97 -17.21 12.36
CA ILE A 60 -19.52 -17.01 12.50
C ILE A 60 -19.17 -15.73 13.26
N ASN A 61 -18.33 -15.88 14.28
CA ASN A 61 -17.64 -14.79 14.95
C ASN A 61 -16.17 -14.84 14.57
N LEU A 62 -15.65 -13.77 13.95
CA LEU A 62 -14.26 -13.69 13.50
C LEU A 62 -13.25 -13.35 14.60
N GLN A 63 -13.68 -13.15 15.85
CA GLN A 63 -12.78 -12.83 16.96
C GLN A 63 -11.60 -13.81 17.10
N PRO A 64 -11.78 -15.16 17.01
CA PRO A 64 -10.66 -16.09 17.09
C PRO A 64 -9.62 -15.88 15.98
N PHE A 65 -10.05 -15.48 14.78
CA PHE A 65 -9.14 -15.12 13.68
C PHE A 65 -8.36 -13.84 14.00
N PHE A 66 -9.03 -12.79 14.50
CA PHE A 66 -8.34 -11.56 14.91
C PHE A 66 -7.34 -11.80 16.06
N ASP A 67 -7.68 -12.66 17.01
CA ASP A 67 -6.78 -13.05 18.10
C ASP A 67 -5.53 -13.76 17.58
N LEU A 68 -5.64 -14.58 16.53
CA LEU A 68 -4.48 -15.17 15.84
C LEU A 68 -3.62 -14.09 15.18
N MET A 69 -4.24 -13.08 14.55
CA MET A 69 -3.52 -12.01 13.86
C MET A 69 -2.64 -11.17 14.81
N ILE A 70 -3.01 -11.05 16.09
CA ILE A 70 -2.20 -10.32 17.10
C ILE A 70 -1.28 -11.22 17.94
N ASP A 71 -1.37 -12.54 17.80
CA ASP A 71 -0.55 -13.48 18.58
C ASP A 71 0.94 -13.32 18.26
N LYS A 72 1.73 -12.88 19.25
CA LYS A 72 3.17 -12.61 19.07
C LYS A 72 4.02 -13.86 18.86
N LYS A 73 3.50 -15.06 19.17
CA LYS A 73 4.20 -16.33 18.99
C LYS A 73 4.13 -16.84 17.55
N VAL A 74 3.18 -16.34 16.77
CA VAL A 74 2.89 -16.81 15.41
C VAL A 74 3.18 -15.68 14.42
N VAL A 75 4.10 -15.90 13.48
CA VAL A 75 4.34 -14.96 12.37
C VAL A 75 3.19 -15.04 11.37
N LYS A 76 2.62 -13.89 11.01
CA LYS A 76 1.61 -13.79 9.95
C LYS A 76 2.28 -13.47 8.64
N VAL A 77 2.21 -14.40 7.71
CA VAL A 77 2.84 -14.31 6.39
C VAL A 77 1.78 -13.96 5.37
N PHE A 78 2.02 -12.89 4.61
CA PHE A 78 1.17 -12.45 3.51
C PHE A 78 2.01 -12.26 2.24
N HIS A 79 1.35 -12.02 1.12
CA HIS A 79 1.98 -11.53 -0.10
C HIS A 79 1.31 -10.22 -0.53
N ALA A 80 2.06 -9.12 -0.60
CA ALA A 80 1.50 -7.81 -0.94
C ALA A 80 0.35 -7.38 0.00
N ALA A 81 0.58 -7.51 1.30
CA ALA A 81 -0.40 -7.57 2.40
C ALA A 81 -1.25 -6.32 2.62
N ARG A 82 -1.01 -5.24 1.86
CA ARG A 82 -1.57 -3.92 2.18
C ARG A 82 -3.10 -3.93 2.18
N GLN A 83 -3.73 -4.62 1.25
CA GLN A 83 -5.20 -4.64 1.17
C GLN A 83 -5.80 -5.57 2.22
N ASP A 84 -5.16 -6.71 2.48
CA ASP A 84 -5.58 -7.65 3.53
C ASP A 84 -5.54 -7.00 4.91
N ILE A 85 -4.45 -6.27 5.21
CA ILE A 85 -4.33 -5.55 6.47
C ILE A 85 -5.34 -4.40 6.55
N GLU A 86 -5.66 -3.70 5.44
CA GLU A 86 -6.74 -2.69 5.44
C GLU A 86 -8.07 -3.30 5.90
N ILE A 87 -8.39 -4.51 5.41
CA ILE A 87 -9.61 -5.24 5.75
C ILE A 87 -9.58 -5.69 7.21
N ILE A 88 -8.48 -6.31 7.67
CA ILE A 88 -8.32 -6.76 9.05
C ILE A 88 -8.40 -5.57 10.02
N TYR A 89 -7.77 -4.45 9.68
CA TYR A 89 -7.82 -3.23 10.49
C TYR A 89 -9.24 -2.67 10.57
N HIS A 90 -9.97 -2.62 9.45
CA HIS A 90 -11.32 -2.10 9.44
C HIS A 90 -12.31 -2.98 10.23
N LEU A 91 -12.21 -4.30 10.11
CA LEU A 91 -13.13 -5.23 10.75
C LEU A 91 -12.76 -5.54 12.21
N GLY A 92 -11.47 -5.67 12.51
CA GLY A 92 -10.98 -6.10 13.83
C GLY A 92 -10.33 -5.00 14.66
N GLY A 93 -10.11 -3.79 14.11
CA GLY A 93 -9.43 -2.69 14.82
C GLY A 93 -7.97 -2.98 15.17
N ILE A 94 -7.35 -3.97 14.51
CA ILE A 94 -6.02 -4.48 14.83
C ILE A 94 -5.10 -4.48 13.60
N ILE A 95 -3.80 -4.46 13.85
CA ILE A 95 -2.78 -4.67 12.83
C ILE A 95 -2.08 -6.02 13.11
N PRO A 96 -2.06 -6.96 12.14
CA PRO A 96 -1.38 -8.23 12.31
C PRO A 96 0.10 -8.05 12.66
N SER A 97 0.58 -8.74 13.68
CA SER A 97 1.98 -8.64 14.11
C SER A 97 2.38 -9.82 15.00
N PRO A 98 3.56 -10.44 14.84
CA PRO A 98 4.59 -10.11 13.85
C PRO A 98 4.18 -10.43 12.41
N LEU A 99 4.54 -9.55 11.48
CA LEU A 99 4.16 -9.60 10.07
C LEU A 99 5.36 -9.93 9.19
N PHE A 100 5.14 -10.74 8.15
CA PHE A 100 6.11 -10.97 7.08
C PHE A 100 5.42 -10.84 5.72
N ASP A 101 5.84 -9.89 4.91
CA ASP A 101 5.36 -9.75 3.53
C ASP A 101 6.37 -10.36 2.54
N THR A 102 5.94 -11.41 1.83
CA THR A 102 6.78 -12.11 0.86
C THR A 102 7.10 -11.29 -0.39
N GLN A 103 6.28 -10.30 -0.75
CA GLN A 103 6.60 -9.40 -1.86
C GLN A 103 7.78 -8.50 -1.49
N VAL A 104 7.77 -7.94 -0.28
CA VAL A 104 8.87 -7.12 0.24
C VAL A 104 10.14 -7.96 0.40
N ALA A 105 10.03 -9.15 1.00
CA ALA A 105 11.15 -10.07 1.10
C ALA A 105 11.70 -10.45 -0.29
N GLY A 106 10.83 -10.65 -1.28
CA GLY A 106 11.19 -10.85 -2.67
C GLY A 106 12.04 -9.69 -3.22
N SER A 107 11.65 -8.45 -2.98
CA SER A 107 12.44 -7.28 -3.38
C SER A 107 13.83 -7.27 -2.76
N ILE A 108 13.95 -7.57 -1.46
CA ILE A 108 15.25 -7.66 -0.76
C ILE A 108 16.12 -8.81 -1.31
N CYS A 109 15.47 -9.89 -1.72
CA CYS A 109 16.14 -11.08 -2.24
C CYS A 109 16.49 -10.99 -3.73
N GLY A 110 16.12 -9.91 -4.43
CA GLY A 110 16.48 -9.65 -5.84
C GLY A 110 15.44 -10.13 -6.85
N PHE A 111 14.20 -10.38 -6.42
CA PHE A 111 13.13 -10.84 -7.31
C PHE A 111 12.46 -9.72 -8.13
N GLY A 112 12.82 -8.46 -7.87
CA GLY A 112 12.26 -7.26 -8.50
C GLY A 112 11.47 -6.40 -7.51
N ASP A 113 11.10 -5.19 -7.92
CA ASP A 113 10.48 -4.19 -7.03
C ASP A 113 9.06 -4.56 -6.58
N SER A 114 8.33 -5.32 -7.39
CA SER A 114 6.94 -5.71 -7.12
C SER A 114 6.64 -7.04 -7.81
N ILE A 115 7.37 -8.09 -7.42
CA ILE A 115 7.11 -9.43 -7.96
C ILE A 115 5.69 -9.87 -7.60
N SER A 116 4.99 -10.46 -8.57
CA SER A 116 3.66 -11.00 -8.35
C SER A 116 3.69 -12.35 -7.66
N TYR A 117 2.58 -12.75 -7.04
CA TYR A 117 2.48 -14.01 -6.32
C TYR A 117 2.78 -15.23 -7.21
N ASP A 118 2.23 -15.26 -8.43
CA ASP A 118 2.49 -16.33 -9.40
C ASP A 118 3.97 -16.43 -9.80
N GLN A 119 4.63 -15.28 -9.98
CA GLN A 119 6.05 -15.25 -10.33
C GLN A 119 6.95 -15.68 -9.17
N ILE A 120 6.63 -15.28 -7.93
CA ILE A 120 7.45 -15.65 -6.78
C ILE A 120 7.25 -17.13 -6.43
N VAL A 121 6.04 -17.67 -6.56
CA VAL A 121 5.78 -19.11 -6.45
C VAL A 121 6.60 -19.85 -7.50
N GLN A 122 6.49 -19.47 -8.77
CA GLN A 122 7.23 -20.12 -9.85
C GLN A 122 8.75 -20.13 -9.59
N ARG A 123 9.32 -19.02 -9.14
CA ARG A 123 10.76 -18.93 -8.92
C ARG A 123 11.25 -19.62 -7.65
N CYS A 124 10.42 -19.70 -6.61
CA CYS A 124 10.77 -20.36 -5.35
C CYS A 124 10.49 -21.86 -5.36
N THR A 125 9.44 -22.30 -6.05
CA THR A 125 8.95 -23.69 -5.98
C THR A 125 8.92 -24.40 -7.34
N GLY A 126 9.04 -23.68 -8.45
CA GLY A 126 8.90 -24.23 -9.81
C GLY A 126 7.45 -24.45 -10.26
N HIS A 127 6.47 -24.24 -9.38
CA HIS A 127 5.06 -24.46 -9.69
C HIS A 127 4.42 -23.28 -10.43
N HIS A 128 3.47 -23.59 -11.29
CA HIS A 128 2.62 -22.60 -11.97
C HIS A 128 1.23 -22.61 -11.34
N LEU A 129 0.76 -21.44 -10.91
CA LEU A 129 -0.58 -21.28 -10.38
C LEU A 129 -1.61 -21.17 -11.51
N ASP A 130 -2.76 -21.81 -11.31
CA ASP A 130 -3.93 -21.57 -12.15
C ASP A 130 -4.55 -20.20 -11.83
N LYS A 131 -4.75 -19.38 -12.85
CA LYS A 131 -5.30 -18.02 -12.73
C LYS A 131 -6.81 -17.97 -12.94
N SER A 132 -7.45 -19.10 -13.21
CA SER A 132 -8.82 -19.19 -13.71
C SER A 132 -9.90 -18.60 -12.79
N SER A 133 -9.66 -18.52 -11.48
CA SER A 133 -10.68 -18.06 -10.49
C SER A 133 -10.41 -16.69 -9.86
N ARG A 134 -9.31 -16.01 -10.22
CA ARG A 134 -8.90 -14.72 -9.63
C ARG A 134 -9.93 -13.58 -9.79
N PHE A 135 -10.69 -13.59 -10.89
CA PHE A 135 -11.68 -12.54 -11.20
C PHE A 135 -13.11 -13.10 -11.17
N THR A 136 -13.45 -13.80 -10.09
CA THR A 136 -14.80 -14.31 -9.85
C THR A 136 -15.54 -13.48 -8.81
N ASP A 137 -16.87 -13.60 -8.76
CA ASP A 137 -17.66 -12.98 -7.70
C ASP A 137 -17.54 -13.82 -6.42
N TRP A 138 -16.68 -13.37 -5.51
CA TRP A 138 -16.43 -14.01 -4.22
C TRP A 138 -17.56 -13.84 -3.21
N SER A 139 -18.53 -12.96 -3.47
CA SER A 139 -19.69 -12.78 -2.58
C SER A 139 -20.80 -13.80 -2.83
N CYS A 140 -20.78 -14.48 -3.98
CA CYS A 140 -21.74 -15.52 -4.31
C CYS A 140 -21.65 -16.70 -3.33
N ARG A 141 -22.81 -17.25 -2.97
CA ARG A 141 -22.93 -18.45 -2.14
C ARG A 141 -23.87 -19.47 -2.79
N PRO A 142 -23.54 -20.78 -2.75
CA PRO A 142 -22.29 -21.35 -2.22
C PRO A 142 -21.08 -21.03 -3.12
N LEU A 143 -19.87 -21.03 -2.55
CA LEU A 143 -18.64 -20.95 -3.33
C LEU A 143 -18.46 -22.20 -4.18
N SER A 144 -17.96 -22.04 -5.41
CA SER A 144 -17.68 -23.18 -6.29
C SER A 144 -16.43 -23.94 -5.85
N GLU A 145 -16.35 -25.24 -6.17
CA GLU A 145 -15.16 -26.06 -5.89
C GLU A 145 -13.88 -25.45 -6.48
N LYS A 146 -13.97 -24.85 -7.68
CA LYS A 146 -12.85 -24.14 -8.32
C LYS A 146 -12.36 -22.95 -7.50
N GLN A 147 -13.28 -22.16 -6.93
CA GLN A 147 -12.93 -21.05 -6.04
C GLN A 147 -12.24 -21.55 -4.76
N LEU A 148 -12.75 -22.62 -4.16
CA LEU A 148 -12.16 -23.20 -2.94
C LEU A 148 -10.75 -23.77 -3.20
N LEU A 149 -10.54 -24.47 -4.33
CA LEU A 149 -9.24 -25.02 -4.72
C LEU A 149 -8.22 -23.91 -5.04
N TYR A 150 -8.65 -22.86 -5.72
CA TYR A 150 -7.84 -21.67 -5.98
C TYR A 150 -7.40 -21.03 -4.65
N ALA A 151 -8.36 -20.74 -3.77
CA ALA A 151 -8.12 -20.10 -2.48
C ALA A 151 -7.11 -20.89 -1.62
N VAL A 152 -7.24 -22.22 -1.54
CA VAL A 152 -6.27 -23.05 -0.80
C VAL A 152 -4.88 -23.02 -1.40
N SER A 153 -4.77 -22.97 -2.72
CA SER A 153 -3.48 -22.89 -3.39
C SER A 153 -2.73 -21.60 -3.02
N ASP A 154 -3.45 -20.49 -2.87
CA ASP A 154 -2.86 -19.18 -2.55
C ASP A 154 -2.20 -19.11 -1.17
N VAL A 155 -2.63 -19.90 -0.19
CA VAL A 155 -1.94 -20.00 1.11
C VAL A 155 -0.99 -21.18 1.22
N THR A 156 -1.19 -22.23 0.43
CA THR A 156 -0.36 -23.44 0.47
C THR A 156 1.02 -23.19 -0.14
N TYR A 157 1.10 -22.60 -1.35
CA TYR A 157 2.39 -22.28 -1.95
C TYR A 157 3.09 -21.11 -1.26
N LEU A 158 2.32 -20.19 -0.67
CA LEU A 158 2.86 -19.09 0.12
C LEU A 158 3.71 -19.57 1.30
N ARG A 159 3.40 -20.76 1.84
CA ARG A 159 4.18 -21.39 2.90
C ARG A 159 5.59 -21.70 2.43
N ASP A 160 5.70 -22.31 1.25
CA ASP A 160 6.97 -22.73 0.68
C ASP A 160 7.79 -21.52 0.23
N VAL A 161 7.13 -20.50 -0.33
CA VAL A 161 7.73 -19.19 -0.65
C VAL A 161 8.31 -18.54 0.61
N TYR A 162 7.56 -18.51 1.71
CA TYR A 162 8.04 -17.95 2.97
C TYR A 162 9.29 -18.66 3.49
N LEU A 163 9.28 -20.00 3.52
CA LEU A 163 10.44 -20.77 3.99
C LEU A 163 11.68 -20.51 3.11
N ALA A 164 11.51 -20.45 1.79
CA ALA A 164 12.58 -20.15 0.85
C ALA A 164 13.16 -18.73 1.06
N LEU A 165 12.30 -17.72 1.15
CA LEU A 165 12.73 -16.32 1.33
C LEU A 165 13.35 -16.09 2.70
N LYS A 166 12.77 -16.67 3.76
CA LYS A 166 13.32 -16.57 5.11
C LYS A 166 14.75 -17.13 5.16
N LYS A 167 14.95 -18.32 4.61
CA LYS A 167 16.28 -18.93 4.50
C LYS A 167 17.26 -18.04 3.73
N GLN A 168 16.84 -17.51 2.59
CA GLN A 168 17.70 -16.65 1.76
C GLN A 168 18.07 -15.33 2.48
N LEU A 169 17.13 -14.74 3.22
CA LEU A 169 17.39 -13.55 4.03
C LEU A 169 18.39 -13.83 5.15
N GLU A 170 18.27 -14.98 5.82
CA GLU A 170 19.19 -15.41 6.88
C GLU A 170 20.61 -15.67 6.33
N GLU A 171 20.73 -16.40 5.22
CA GLU A 171 22.00 -16.67 4.54
C GLU A 171 22.71 -15.37 4.11
N LYS A 172 21.94 -14.39 3.61
CA LYS A 172 22.45 -13.07 3.22
C LYS A 172 22.62 -12.10 4.39
N LYS A 173 22.24 -12.48 5.62
CA LYS A 173 22.18 -11.60 6.82
C LYS A 173 21.31 -10.35 6.65
N ARG A 174 20.26 -10.44 5.84
CA ARG A 174 19.35 -9.34 5.47
C ARG A 174 18.00 -9.38 6.21
N THR A 175 17.79 -10.31 7.13
CA THR A 175 16.55 -10.36 7.92
C THR A 175 16.21 -9.03 8.58
N HIS A 176 17.24 -8.29 9.04
CA HIS A 176 17.03 -7.00 9.67
C HIS A 176 16.51 -5.92 8.70
N TRP A 177 16.77 -6.03 7.40
CA TRP A 177 16.30 -5.07 6.38
C TRP A 177 14.77 -5.07 6.24
N MET A 178 14.11 -6.17 6.62
CA MET A 178 12.64 -6.24 6.61
C MET A 178 11.97 -5.28 7.59
N HIS A 179 12.60 -4.95 8.73
CA HIS A 179 11.95 -4.17 9.79
C HIS A 179 11.52 -2.79 9.31
N ASP A 180 12.42 -2.09 8.61
CA ASP A 180 12.14 -0.75 8.07
C ASP A 180 10.99 -0.79 7.06
N GLU A 181 10.92 -1.84 6.25
CA GLU A 181 9.90 -1.99 5.22
C GLU A 181 8.53 -2.38 5.78
N MET A 182 8.51 -3.16 6.85
CA MET A 182 7.27 -3.53 7.53
C MET A 182 6.68 -2.35 8.29
N ALA A 183 7.46 -1.32 8.65
CA ALA A 183 6.98 -0.20 9.46
C ALA A 183 5.74 0.49 8.87
N LEU A 184 5.70 0.68 7.54
CA LEU A 184 4.55 1.27 6.88
C LEU A 184 3.30 0.39 6.99
N LEU A 185 3.46 -0.92 6.81
CA LEU A 185 2.36 -1.90 6.94
C LEU A 185 1.90 -2.07 8.40
N LEU A 186 2.77 -1.77 9.36
CA LEU A 186 2.47 -1.86 10.78
C LEU A 186 1.82 -0.57 11.34
N THR A 187 1.70 0.48 10.53
CA THR A 187 1.21 1.79 10.97
C THR A 187 -0.31 1.94 10.74
N PRO A 188 -1.14 2.16 11.78
CA PRO A 188 -2.59 2.30 11.63
C PRO A 188 -3.05 3.40 10.66
N THR A 189 -2.36 4.54 10.64
CA THR A 189 -2.70 5.67 9.75
C THR A 189 -2.49 5.37 8.26
N THR A 190 -1.83 4.24 7.93
CA THR A 190 -1.75 3.72 6.56
C THR A 190 -3.12 3.30 6.04
N TYR A 191 -4.01 2.86 6.93
CA TYR A 191 -5.30 2.23 6.62
C TYR A 191 -6.50 3.13 6.94
N ASP A 192 -6.39 3.95 8.00
CA ASP A 192 -7.36 5.01 8.27
C ASP A 192 -6.71 6.38 8.18
N ILE A 193 -7.00 7.05 7.08
CA ILE A 193 -6.51 8.41 6.84
C ILE A 193 -7.47 9.38 7.52
N PRO A 194 -6.96 10.27 8.37
CA PRO A 194 -7.77 11.33 8.95
C PRO A 194 -8.50 12.15 7.89
N GLU A 195 -9.74 12.53 8.15
CA GLU A 195 -10.58 13.26 7.19
C GLU A 195 -9.94 14.56 6.68
N ASN A 196 -9.24 15.27 7.57
CA ASN A 196 -8.50 16.50 7.24
C ASN A 196 -7.29 16.27 6.32
N GLU A 197 -6.89 15.02 6.09
CA GLU A 197 -5.84 14.63 5.15
C GLU A 197 -6.38 14.02 3.86
N ALA A 198 -7.70 13.83 3.73
CA ALA A 198 -8.33 13.20 2.55
C ALA A 198 -7.97 13.90 1.22
N TRP A 199 -7.69 15.22 1.28
CA TRP A 199 -7.24 16.01 0.14
C TRP A 199 -5.93 15.51 -0.49
N LYS A 200 -5.04 14.87 0.28
CA LYS A 200 -3.77 14.33 -0.23
C LYS A 200 -3.99 13.21 -1.26
N LYS A 201 -5.15 12.55 -1.23
CA LYS A 201 -5.54 11.49 -2.18
C LYS A 201 -6.28 12.02 -3.43
N VAL A 202 -6.67 13.30 -3.44
CA VAL A 202 -7.40 13.89 -4.58
C VAL A 202 -6.42 14.09 -5.74
N LYS A 203 -6.73 13.49 -6.89
CA LYS A 203 -5.95 13.69 -8.11
C LYS A 203 -6.29 15.04 -8.74
N GLY A 204 -5.30 15.91 -8.85
CA GLY A 204 -5.43 17.21 -9.49
C GLY A 204 -4.39 18.20 -9.00
N ARG A 205 -4.35 19.37 -9.62
CA ARG A 205 -3.41 20.44 -9.28
C ARG A 205 -4.16 21.67 -8.82
N ILE A 206 -3.67 22.25 -7.74
CA ILE A 206 -4.08 23.54 -7.20
C ILE A 206 -2.83 24.41 -7.05
N THR A 207 -2.98 25.71 -7.22
CA THR A 207 -1.86 26.65 -7.31
C THR A 207 -1.93 27.75 -6.26
N LYS A 208 -3.09 27.98 -5.63
CA LYS A 208 -3.29 29.03 -4.63
C LYS A 208 -3.64 28.46 -3.27
N LYS A 209 -3.14 29.09 -2.20
CA LYS A 209 -3.43 28.65 -0.81
C LYS A 209 -4.92 28.60 -0.50
N ARG A 210 -5.71 29.51 -1.06
CA ARG A 210 -7.18 29.50 -0.89
C ARG A 210 -7.84 28.30 -1.56
N GLU A 211 -7.36 27.89 -2.73
CA GLU A 211 -7.82 26.67 -3.41
C GLU A 211 -7.54 25.45 -2.54
N LEU A 212 -6.35 25.37 -1.92
CA LEU A 212 -6.02 24.32 -0.94
C LEU A 212 -6.96 24.33 0.25
N ALA A 213 -7.22 25.51 0.81
CA ALA A 213 -8.11 25.66 1.96
C ALA A 213 -9.50 25.08 1.69
N VAL A 214 -10.07 25.42 0.54
CA VAL A 214 -11.36 24.89 0.08
C VAL A 214 -11.27 23.40 -0.17
N LEU A 215 -10.24 22.95 -0.91
CA LEU A 215 -10.02 21.53 -1.21
C LEU A 215 -9.96 20.66 0.05
N GLN A 216 -9.25 21.11 1.10
CA GLN A 216 -9.16 20.39 2.37
C GLN A 216 -10.54 20.15 3.00
N LYS A 217 -11.40 21.18 3.00
CA LYS A 217 -12.73 21.09 3.62
C LYS A 217 -13.69 20.24 2.79
N ILE A 218 -13.72 20.41 1.48
CA ILE A 218 -14.61 19.62 0.61
C ILE A 218 -14.13 18.17 0.47
N ALA A 219 -12.82 17.89 0.54
CA ALA A 219 -12.30 16.53 0.54
C ALA A 219 -12.66 15.81 1.85
N ALA A 220 -12.54 16.49 3.00
CA ALA A 220 -12.98 15.96 4.29
C ALA A 220 -14.50 15.72 4.31
N TRP A 221 -15.30 16.64 3.75
CA TRP A 221 -16.73 16.44 3.56
C TRP A 221 -17.02 15.20 2.71
N ARG A 222 -16.38 15.05 1.55
CA ARG A 222 -16.56 13.88 0.68
C ARG A 222 -16.20 12.58 1.39
N GLU A 223 -15.13 12.60 2.17
CA GLU A 223 -14.68 11.45 2.97
C GLU A 223 -15.75 11.03 3.98
N ARG A 224 -16.34 11.98 4.71
CA ARG A 224 -17.44 11.72 5.67
C ARG A 224 -18.66 11.13 4.99
N GLU A 225 -19.14 11.75 3.91
CA GLU A 225 -20.31 11.26 3.17
C GLU A 225 -20.09 9.84 2.64
N ALA A 226 -18.91 9.59 2.06
CA ALA A 226 -18.56 8.30 1.49
C ALA A 226 -18.48 7.20 2.56
N ARG A 227 -17.96 7.52 3.76
CA ARG A 227 -17.93 6.61 4.92
C ARG A 227 -19.33 6.37 5.49
N GLN A 228 -20.11 7.43 5.72
CA GLN A 228 -21.45 7.38 6.31
C GLN A 228 -22.40 6.52 5.48
N TYR A 229 -22.40 6.70 4.16
CA TYR A 229 -23.25 5.93 3.25
C TYR A 229 -22.61 4.64 2.76
N ASN A 230 -21.38 4.33 3.19
CA ASN A 230 -20.56 3.22 2.71
C ASN A 230 -20.55 3.10 1.18
N VAL A 231 -20.24 4.20 0.48
CA VAL A 231 -20.15 4.23 -0.99
C VAL A 231 -18.79 4.73 -1.46
N PRO A 232 -18.32 4.33 -2.65
CA PRO A 232 -17.08 4.83 -3.21
C PRO A 232 -17.04 6.35 -3.26
N ARG A 233 -15.89 6.94 -2.92
CA ARG A 233 -15.65 8.41 -2.96
C ARG A 233 -16.10 9.05 -4.27
N ARG A 234 -15.84 8.36 -5.40
CA ARG A 234 -16.23 8.82 -6.75
C ARG A 234 -17.74 8.87 -6.98
N HIS A 235 -18.54 8.11 -6.24
CA HIS A 235 -20.01 8.14 -6.31
C HIS A 235 -20.57 9.32 -5.54
N ILE A 236 -19.88 9.77 -4.47
CA ILE A 236 -20.15 11.08 -3.87
C ILE A 236 -19.70 12.15 -4.85
N MET A 237 -18.42 12.29 -5.15
CA MET A 237 -17.96 13.33 -6.08
C MET A 237 -16.62 12.97 -6.69
N LYS A 238 -16.48 13.14 -8.00
CA LYS A 238 -15.20 12.86 -8.69
C LYS A 238 -14.12 13.86 -8.28
N ASP A 239 -12.85 13.45 -8.35
CA ASP A 239 -11.71 14.29 -7.99
C ASP A 239 -11.69 15.59 -8.82
N GLU A 240 -11.97 15.50 -10.12
CA GLU A 240 -11.98 16.66 -11.02
C GLU A 240 -13.03 17.71 -10.61
N CYS A 241 -14.15 17.26 -10.04
CA CYS A 241 -15.20 18.14 -9.55
C CYS A 241 -14.77 18.88 -8.27
N LEU A 242 -14.11 18.19 -7.33
CA LEU A 242 -13.53 18.84 -6.16
C LEU A 242 -12.51 19.92 -6.56
N ILE A 243 -11.68 19.63 -7.57
CA ILE A 243 -10.68 20.59 -8.07
C ILE A 243 -11.38 21.79 -8.71
N GLU A 244 -12.40 21.59 -9.54
CA GLU A 244 -13.18 22.71 -10.12
C GLU A 244 -13.82 23.57 -9.03
N ILE A 245 -14.45 22.96 -8.02
CA ILE A 245 -15.03 23.68 -6.88
C ILE A 245 -13.97 24.49 -6.12
N ALA A 246 -12.79 23.89 -5.87
CA ALA A 246 -11.70 24.57 -5.17
C ALA A 246 -11.18 25.79 -5.94
N ILE A 247 -11.16 25.73 -7.27
CA ILE A 247 -10.73 26.81 -8.16
C ILE A 247 -11.81 27.90 -8.28
N GLN A 248 -13.05 27.51 -8.55
CA GLN A 248 -14.15 28.43 -8.85
C GLN A 248 -14.81 29.02 -7.60
N GLN A 249 -14.70 28.33 -6.46
CA GLN A 249 -15.15 28.80 -5.14
C GLN A 249 -16.61 29.29 -5.12
N PRO A 250 -17.58 28.49 -5.57
CA PRO A 250 -18.98 28.90 -5.62
C PRO A 250 -19.50 29.20 -4.20
N LYS A 251 -20.12 30.38 -4.02
CA LYS A 251 -20.59 30.85 -2.72
C LYS A 251 -22.02 30.44 -2.40
N ASP A 252 -22.76 29.97 -3.39
CA ASP A 252 -24.17 29.59 -3.28
C ASP A 252 -24.48 28.46 -4.27
N GLU A 253 -25.66 27.88 -4.14
CA GLU A 253 -26.13 26.77 -4.97
C GLU A 253 -26.20 27.16 -6.45
N ALA A 254 -26.66 28.37 -6.75
CA ALA A 254 -26.75 28.88 -8.13
C ALA A 254 -25.36 28.94 -8.80
N ALA A 255 -24.32 29.36 -8.09
CA ALA A 255 -22.95 29.35 -8.57
C ALA A 255 -22.41 27.92 -8.72
N LEU A 256 -22.74 27.02 -7.80
CA LEU A 256 -22.34 25.61 -7.88
C LEU A 256 -22.93 24.94 -9.12
N TYR A 257 -24.21 25.18 -9.43
CA TYR A 257 -24.90 24.58 -10.59
C TYR A 257 -24.41 25.10 -11.95
N ARG A 258 -23.66 26.20 -11.99
CA ARG A 258 -23.01 26.70 -13.21
C ARG A 258 -21.70 25.98 -13.54
N LEU A 259 -21.15 25.20 -12.61
CA LEU A 259 -19.92 24.45 -12.83
C LEU A 259 -20.15 23.32 -13.83
N ARG A 260 -19.18 23.10 -14.73
CA ARG A 260 -19.32 22.12 -15.81
C ARG A 260 -19.36 20.68 -15.27
N SER A 261 -18.63 20.39 -14.20
CA SER A 261 -18.59 19.05 -13.60
C SER A 261 -19.82 18.69 -12.76
N ILE A 262 -20.66 19.67 -12.42
CA ILE A 262 -21.87 19.44 -11.62
C ILE A 262 -23.01 19.03 -12.53
N ASN A 263 -23.49 17.79 -12.37
CA ASN A 263 -24.61 17.26 -13.15
C ASN A 263 -25.96 17.72 -12.56
N LYS A 264 -27.04 17.56 -13.34
CA LYS A 264 -28.39 17.94 -12.90
C LYS A 264 -28.90 17.17 -11.67
N SER A 265 -28.40 15.95 -11.40
CA SER A 265 -28.83 15.19 -10.22
C SER A 265 -28.38 15.83 -8.90
N TRP A 266 -27.37 16.72 -8.93
CA TRP A 266 -26.99 17.51 -7.76
C TRP A 266 -28.00 18.59 -7.39
N HIS A 267 -28.86 19.04 -8.31
CA HIS A 267 -29.76 20.18 -8.06
C HIS A 267 -30.79 19.93 -6.95
N HIS A 268 -31.06 18.67 -6.64
CA HIS A 268 -32.01 18.27 -5.60
C HIS A 268 -31.34 17.40 -4.53
N SER A 269 -30.00 17.31 -4.54
CA SER A 269 -29.28 16.51 -3.58
C SER A 269 -29.28 17.20 -2.21
N PRO A 270 -29.72 16.53 -1.13
CA PRO A 270 -29.64 17.07 0.23
C PRO A 270 -28.20 17.44 0.65
N ALA A 271 -27.20 16.82 0.00
CA ALA A 271 -25.79 17.04 0.30
C ALA A 271 -25.23 18.37 -0.25
N VAL A 272 -25.99 19.10 -1.09
CA VAL A 272 -25.55 20.41 -1.60
C VAL A 272 -25.35 21.42 -0.48
N HIS A 273 -26.28 21.46 0.49
CA HIS A 273 -26.20 22.39 1.60
C HIS A 273 -24.91 22.17 2.42
N THR A 274 -24.63 20.92 2.80
CA THR A 274 -23.42 20.58 3.58
C THR A 274 -22.12 20.77 2.78
N LEU A 275 -22.17 20.63 1.45
CA LEU A 275 -21.06 20.97 0.56
C LEU A 275 -20.79 22.48 0.52
N ILE A 276 -21.83 23.31 0.37
CA ILE A 276 -21.70 24.78 0.40
C ILE A 276 -21.14 25.26 1.73
N GLU A 277 -21.60 24.68 2.85
CA GLU A 277 -21.02 24.93 4.17
C GLU A 277 -19.52 24.59 4.22
N ALA A 278 -19.12 23.42 3.70
CA ALA A 278 -17.72 23.03 3.63
C ALA A 278 -16.88 24.00 2.78
N ILE A 279 -17.43 24.49 1.66
CA ILE A 279 -16.78 25.52 0.84
C ILE A 279 -16.60 26.81 1.63
N HIS A 280 -17.64 27.28 2.32
CA HIS A 280 -17.57 28.48 3.17
C HIS A 280 -16.56 28.35 4.30
N GLN A 281 -16.44 27.18 4.91
CA GLN A 281 -15.39 26.91 5.90
C GLN A 281 -13.99 27.06 5.29
N GLY A 282 -13.78 26.59 4.06
CA GLY A 282 -12.51 26.77 3.34
C GLY A 282 -12.24 28.22 2.97
N LEU A 283 -13.28 28.98 2.64
CA LEU A 283 -13.20 30.42 2.37
C LEU A 283 -12.86 31.25 3.61
N LYS A 284 -13.28 30.80 4.79
CA LYS A 284 -13.01 31.45 6.09
C LYS A 284 -11.72 30.95 6.77
N ALA A 285 -11.13 29.86 6.28
CA ALA A 285 -9.93 29.28 6.88
C ALA A 285 -8.74 30.26 6.86
N ASP A 286 -7.94 30.23 7.92
CA ASP A 286 -6.69 30.96 8.01
C ASP A 286 -5.65 30.35 7.04
N LEU A 287 -5.08 31.18 6.18
CA LEU A 287 -4.09 30.75 5.19
C LEU A 287 -2.68 30.58 5.81
N ALA A 288 -2.46 31.14 7.00
CA ALA A 288 -1.21 30.99 7.74
C ALA A 288 -1.05 29.57 8.31
N THR A 289 -2.15 28.91 8.67
CA THR A 289 -2.15 27.54 9.22
C THR A 289 -2.02 26.44 8.15
N LEU A 290 -2.12 26.80 6.87
CA LEU A 290 -2.09 25.82 5.78
C LEU A 290 -0.65 25.40 5.44
N PRO A 291 -0.44 24.13 5.05
CA PRO A 291 0.87 23.69 4.59
C PRO A 291 1.28 24.45 3.33
N ALA A 292 2.59 24.54 3.11
CA ALA A 292 3.11 25.07 1.86
C ALA A 292 2.56 24.23 0.70
N LEU A 293 2.14 24.91 -0.37
CA LEU A 293 1.81 24.22 -1.61
C LEU A 293 3.07 23.53 -2.13
N PRO A 294 2.94 22.32 -2.71
CA PRO A 294 4.05 21.69 -3.40
C PRO A 294 4.55 22.64 -4.49
N LYS A 295 5.79 23.12 -4.36
CA LYS A 295 6.43 23.90 -5.41
C LYS A 295 6.78 22.92 -6.52
N TYR A 296 6.01 22.94 -7.62
CA TYR A 296 6.44 22.27 -8.85
C TYR A 296 7.48 23.17 -9.52
N ASN A 297 8.69 23.19 -8.96
CA ASN A 297 9.81 23.75 -9.67
C ASN A 297 10.12 22.78 -10.81
N ALA A 298 10.20 23.29 -12.04
CA ALA A 298 10.80 22.50 -13.10
C ALA A 298 12.19 22.08 -12.61
N ILE A 299 12.48 20.78 -12.68
CA ILE A 299 13.82 20.27 -12.40
C ILE A 299 14.73 20.93 -13.44
N ASP A 300 15.73 21.69 -12.99
CA ASP A 300 16.68 22.27 -13.92
C ASP A 300 17.52 21.17 -14.59
N ASP A 301 18.06 21.47 -15.78
CA ASP A 301 18.78 20.47 -16.58
C ASP A 301 19.98 19.87 -15.82
N LYS A 302 20.61 20.64 -14.93
CA LYS A 302 21.74 20.16 -14.11
C LYS A 302 21.30 19.11 -13.11
N THR A 303 20.22 19.37 -12.38
CA THR A 303 19.64 18.46 -11.40
C THR A 303 19.13 17.18 -12.06
N ALA A 304 18.53 17.30 -13.26
CA ALA A 304 18.10 16.15 -14.04
C ALA A 304 19.26 15.21 -14.38
N VAL A 305 20.40 15.76 -14.85
CA VAL A 305 21.61 14.97 -15.13
C VAL A 305 22.15 14.30 -13.86
N THR A 306 22.16 15.00 -12.72
CA THR A 306 22.57 14.41 -11.44
C THR A 306 21.68 13.24 -11.03
N ILE A 307 20.35 13.38 -11.19
CA ILE A 307 19.39 12.31 -10.90
C ILE A 307 19.66 11.09 -11.80
N ASP A 308 19.95 11.30 -13.08
CA ASP A 308 20.24 10.19 -13.99
C ASP A 308 21.53 9.45 -13.63
N LEU A 309 22.58 10.16 -13.21
CA LEU A 309 23.79 9.53 -12.66
C LEU A 309 23.50 8.74 -11.38
N LEU A 310 22.67 9.28 -10.48
CA LEU A 310 22.23 8.55 -9.28
C LEU A 310 21.44 7.29 -9.62
N LYS A 311 20.58 7.33 -10.66
CA LYS A 311 19.87 6.13 -11.15
C LYS A 311 20.82 5.08 -11.70
N VAL A 312 21.88 5.49 -12.41
CA VAL A 312 22.91 4.55 -12.89
C VAL A 312 23.62 3.92 -11.69
N LEU A 313 24.07 4.72 -10.73
CA LEU A 313 24.70 4.21 -9.50
C LEU A 313 23.79 3.24 -8.74
N LEU A 314 22.52 3.60 -8.59
CA LEU A 314 21.51 2.78 -7.91
C LEU A 314 21.39 1.41 -8.56
N LYS A 315 21.33 1.34 -9.90
CA LYS A 315 21.28 0.07 -10.64
C LYS A 315 22.53 -0.77 -10.45
N LEU A 316 23.71 -0.15 -10.44
CA LEU A 316 24.97 -0.87 -10.19
C LEU A 316 24.97 -1.47 -8.79
N VAL A 317 24.67 -0.68 -7.77
CA VAL A 317 24.61 -1.15 -6.37
C VAL A 317 23.55 -2.23 -6.20
N ALA A 318 22.38 -2.07 -6.81
CA ALA A 318 21.30 -3.05 -6.77
C ALA A 318 21.73 -4.39 -7.39
N ASN A 319 22.42 -4.37 -8.53
CA ASN A 319 22.94 -5.57 -9.19
C ASN A 319 24.07 -6.22 -8.37
N GLU A 320 25.04 -5.45 -7.88
CA GLU A 320 26.13 -5.92 -7.00
C GLU A 320 25.59 -6.66 -5.77
N ASN A 321 24.48 -6.14 -5.21
CA ASN A 321 23.87 -6.70 -4.02
C ASN A 321 22.73 -7.67 -4.32
N ASN A 322 22.37 -7.92 -5.58
CA ASN A 322 21.21 -8.73 -5.98
C ASN A 322 19.95 -8.39 -5.15
N ILE A 323 19.52 -7.14 -5.26
CA ILE A 323 18.37 -6.53 -4.56
C ILE A 323 17.63 -5.61 -5.54
N ALA A 324 16.33 -5.42 -5.34
CA ALA A 324 15.56 -4.53 -6.19
C ALA A 324 15.97 -3.05 -6.01
N PRO A 325 16.10 -2.24 -7.07
CA PRO A 325 16.52 -0.83 -6.94
C PRO A 325 15.59 0.03 -6.08
N GLN A 326 14.26 -0.13 -6.18
CA GLN A 326 13.31 0.74 -5.47
C GLN A 326 13.32 0.54 -3.96
N ILE A 327 13.70 -0.65 -3.49
CA ILE A 327 13.83 -0.88 -2.05
C ILE A 327 15.09 -0.20 -1.49
N ILE A 328 16.08 0.12 -2.31
CA ILE A 328 17.22 0.93 -1.89
C ILE A 328 16.84 2.42 -1.87
N ALA A 329 16.32 2.94 -2.98
CA ALA A 329 15.98 4.36 -3.13
C ALA A 329 14.85 4.56 -4.14
N THR A 330 13.87 5.40 -3.77
CA THR A 330 12.79 5.82 -4.67
C THR A 330 13.23 6.98 -5.56
N SER A 331 12.49 7.26 -6.65
CA SER A 331 12.72 8.46 -7.46
C SER A 331 12.67 9.75 -6.63
N SER A 332 11.79 9.81 -5.63
CA SER A 332 11.69 10.95 -4.72
C SER A 332 12.93 11.08 -3.83
N ASP A 333 13.54 9.97 -3.43
CA ASP A 333 14.79 9.99 -2.67
C ASP A 333 15.93 10.54 -3.53
N LEU A 334 16.04 10.09 -4.78
CA LEU A 334 17.07 10.56 -5.70
C LEU A 334 16.96 12.06 -5.99
N GLU A 335 15.73 12.57 -6.18
CA GLU A 335 15.46 14.00 -6.32
C GLU A 335 15.83 14.80 -5.07
N LYS A 336 15.58 14.26 -3.87
CA LYS A 336 15.95 14.94 -2.62
C LYS A 336 17.47 14.95 -2.43
N ILE A 337 18.14 13.84 -2.74
CA ILE A 337 19.60 13.69 -2.69
C ILE A 337 20.27 14.67 -3.67
N SER A 338 19.79 14.76 -4.91
CA SER A 338 20.38 15.65 -5.93
C SER A 338 20.27 17.13 -5.56
N ASN A 339 19.22 17.52 -4.83
CA ASN A 339 18.99 18.89 -4.38
C ASN A 339 19.83 19.28 -3.15
N GLY A 340 20.67 18.38 -2.62
CA GLY A 340 21.47 18.65 -1.41
C GLY A 340 20.62 18.86 -0.15
N ASN A 341 19.34 18.43 -0.18
CA ASN A 341 18.45 18.55 0.97
C ASN A 341 18.91 17.59 2.09
N ILE A 342 18.62 18.02 3.34
CA ILE A 342 18.96 17.36 4.61
C ILE A 342 18.92 15.82 4.48
N ILE A 343 20.12 15.24 4.44
CA ILE A 343 20.40 13.83 4.18
C ILE A 343 19.65 12.90 5.16
N HIS A 344 19.43 13.35 6.40
CA HIS A 344 18.86 12.53 7.48
C HIS A 344 17.40 12.08 7.28
N ASN A 345 16.59 12.78 6.48
CA ASN A 345 15.16 12.42 6.28
C ASN A 345 14.92 11.56 5.02
N ILE A 346 15.98 11.03 4.41
CA ILE A 346 15.90 10.25 3.18
C ILE A 346 16.22 8.79 3.52
N ALA A 347 15.31 7.86 3.23
CA ALA A 347 15.49 6.44 3.59
C ALA A 347 16.79 5.86 3.01
N ALA A 348 17.10 6.20 1.75
CA ALA A 348 18.32 5.82 1.04
C ALA A 348 19.62 6.28 1.74
N MET A 349 19.54 7.22 2.67
CA MET A 349 20.66 7.81 3.39
C MET A 349 20.73 7.38 4.87
N ASN A 350 19.99 6.35 5.27
CA ASN A 350 19.99 5.81 6.62
C ASN A 350 20.15 4.28 6.62
N GLY A 351 20.59 3.72 7.76
CA GLY A 351 20.68 2.28 8.00
C GLY A 351 21.46 1.52 6.93
N TRP A 352 20.97 0.33 6.57
CA TRP A 352 21.61 -0.54 5.59
C TRP A 352 21.67 0.07 4.18
N ARG A 353 20.72 0.94 3.83
CA ARG A 353 20.70 1.64 2.53
C ARG A 353 21.86 2.62 2.41
N TYR A 354 22.18 3.30 3.51
CA TYR A 354 23.35 4.18 3.55
C TYR A 354 24.64 3.40 3.31
N GLU A 355 24.78 2.25 3.96
CA GLU A 355 25.96 1.40 3.85
C GLU A 355 26.22 0.94 2.41
N ILE A 356 25.18 0.52 1.68
CA ILE A 356 25.35 -0.01 0.32
C ILE A 356 25.29 1.07 -0.77
N PHE A 357 24.46 2.11 -0.60
CA PHE A 357 24.18 3.12 -1.63
C PHE A 357 24.50 4.54 -1.18
N GLY A 358 23.98 4.98 -0.02
CA GLY A 358 24.08 6.38 0.42
C GLY A 358 25.52 6.91 0.47
N GLN A 359 26.46 6.11 0.98
CA GLN A 359 27.89 6.47 0.98
C GLN A 359 28.46 6.68 -0.43
N LYS A 360 28.12 5.79 -1.37
CA LYS A 360 28.56 5.90 -2.77
C LYS A 360 27.90 7.11 -3.45
N ALA A 361 26.63 7.40 -3.13
CA ALA A 361 25.93 8.57 -3.64
C ALA A 361 26.60 9.87 -3.17
N GLU A 362 26.98 9.98 -1.90
CA GLU A 362 27.74 11.14 -1.41
C GLU A 362 29.10 11.29 -2.08
N GLN A 363 29.84 10.18 -2.25
CA GLN A 363 31.12 10.20 -2.95
C GLN A 363 30.96 10.66 -4.39
N MET A 364 29.90 10.21 -5.08
CA MET A 364 29.56 10.63 -6.45
C MET A 364 29.34 12.14 -6.51
N LEU A 365 28.50 12.67 -5.60
CA LEU A 365 28.16 14.09 -5.56
C LEU A 365 29.37 14.97 -5.19
N LYS A 366 30.31 14.43 -4.40
CA LYS A 366 31.58 15.10 -4.04
C LYS A 366 32.67 14.97 -5.12
N GLY A 367 32.40 14.27 -6.22
CA GLY A 367 33.40 14.03 -7.28
C GLY A 367 34.54 13.10 -6.85
N GLN A 368 34.28 12.18 -5.92
CA GLN A 368 35.26 11.23 -5.38
C GLN A 368 35.21 9.86 -6.07
N ILE A 369 34.22 9.63 -6.93
CA ILE A 369 34.12 8.44 -7.78
C ILE A 369 33.85 8.84 -9.23
N ALA A 370 34.31 8.01 -10.15
CA ALA A 370 34.01 8.11 -11.58
C ALA A 370 33.40 6.82 -12.10
N PHE A 371 32.42 6.96 -12.98
CA PHE A 371 31.95 5.87 -13.82
C PHE A 371 32.96 5.59 -14.93
N TYR A 372 33.20 4.33 -15.21
CA TYR A 372 33.95 3.92 -16.39
C TYR A 372 33.34 2.65 -16.98
N TYR A 373 33.54 2.47 -18.28
CA TYR A 373 33.08 1.30 -19.00
C TYR A 373 34.25 0.35 -19.18
N ASN A 374 34.08 -0.90 -18.76
CA ASN A 374 35.10 -1.93 -18.84
C ASN A 374 34.46 -3.27 -19.14
N ASN A 375 34.99 -4.00 -20.13
CA ASN A 375 34.55 -5.35 -20.49
C ASN A 375 33.04 -5.52 -20.70
N GLY A 376 32.35 -4.53 -21.29
CA GLY A 376 30.91 -4.64 -21.53
C GLY A 376 30.02 -4.08 -20.41
N GLU A 377 30.62 -3.68 -19.29
CA GLU A 377 29.88 -3.27 -18.09
C GLU A 377 30.29 -1.86 -17.64
N VAL A 378 29.32 -1.12 -17.10
CA VAL A 378 29.57 0.14 -16.41
C VAL A 378 29.94 -0.18 -14.96
N THR A 379 31.01 0.41 -14.45
CA THR A 379 31.44 0.24 -13.05
C THR A 379 31.99 1.56 -12.49
N ILE A 380 32.34 1.58 -11.21
CA ILE A 380 32.82 2.78 -10.50
C ILE A 380 34.24 2.58 -9.97
N LYS A 381 35.05 3.64 -10.03
CA LYS A 381 36.37 3.70 -9.36
C LYS A 381 36.46 4.95 -8.50
N LYS A 382 37.26 4.89 -7.44
CA LYS A 382 37.63 6.08 -6.67
C LYS A 382 38.58 6.95 -7.49
N LEU A 383 38.40 8.27 -7.37
CA LEU A 383 39.23 9.29 -8.02
C LEU A 383 40.40 9.71 -7.14
#